data_AF-A0A087UN45-F1
#
_entry.id   AF-A0A087UN45-F1
#
_cell.length_a   1.000
_cell.length_b   1.000
_cell.length_c   1.000
_cell.angle_alpha   90.00
_cell.angle_beta   90.00
_cell.angle_gamma   90.00
#
_symmetry.space_group_name_H-M   'P 1'
#
loop_
_entity.id
_entity.type
_entity.pdbx_description
1 polymer ?
#
loop_
_entity_poly.entity_id
_entity_poly.type
_entity_poly.pdbx_seq_one_letter_code
_entity_poly.pdbx_strand_id
1 'polypeptide(L)'
;MMGLRSLLCYTVLLLLQIVCAQDVVQEADKDVRRPIWNVAHMVNALYQADYYLDMGANSLEFDVAFDWEGTAKYTFHGIPCDCFRSCVRYERFVPFIDYMRQLTTPGHPNFRENLVLLFMDLKIHGLTPAAKLRAGVDVATKLLNYYWERG
;
A
#
# COMPACT_ATOMS: atom_id res chain seq x y z
N MET A 1 16.35 67.18 19.64
CA MET A 1 17.37 66.11 19.69
C MET A 1 16.72 64.82 20.15
N MET A 2 16.16 64.04 19.21
CA MET A 2 15.67 62.69 19.51
C MET A 2 16.89 61.80 19.75
N GLY A 3 17.05 61.33 20.99
CA GLY A 3 18.21 60.60 21.43
C GLY A 3 18.36 59.26 20.71
N LEU A 4 19.60 58.92 20.35
CA LEU A 4 20.04 57.68 19.71
C LEU A 4 19.50 56.40 20.37
N ARG A 5 19.14 56.47 21.67
CA ARG A 5 18.50 55.39 22.44
C ARG A 5 17.07 55.07 22.01
N SER A 6 16.32 56.08 21.56
CA SER A 6 14.94 55.89 21.10
C SER A 6 14.94 55.17 19.74
N LEU A 7 15.86 55.55 18.84
CA LEU A 7 16.01 54.95 17.51
C LEU A 7 16.43 53.47 17.57
N LEU A 8 17.29 53.09 18.54
CA LEU A 8 17.67 51.69 18.79
C LEU A 8 16.48 50.85 19.28
N CYS A 9 15.61 51.43 20.11
CA CYS A 9 14.44 50.73 20.64
C CYS A 9 13.43 50.41 19.52
N TYR A 10 13.18 51.37 18.63
CA TYR A 10 12.29 51.16 17.48
C TYR A 10 12.84 50.17 16.46
N THR A 11 14.16 50.14 16.23
CA THR A 11 14.77 49.19 15.29
C THR A 11 14.79 47.75 15.82
N VAL A 12 15.02 47.56 17.13
CA VAL A 12 14.90 46.22 17.76
C VAL A 12 13.45 45.72 17.77
N LEU A 13 12.48 46.61 18.03
CA LEU A 13 11.05 46.27 17.96
C LEU A 13 10.60 45.92 16.53
N LEU A 14 11.11 46.62 15.50
CA LEU A 14 10.78 46.33 14.11
C LEU A 14 11.34 44.97 13.65
N LEU A 15 12.57 44.63 14.07
CA LEU A 15 13.20 43.35 13.74
C LEU A 15 12.52 42.16 14.44
N LEU A 16 12.02 42.34 15.67
CA LEU A 16 11.25 41.30 16.36
C LEU A 16 9.94 40.93 15.63
N GLN A 17 9.25 41.91 15.04
CA GLN A 17 8.02 41.63 14.29
C GLN A 17 8.27 40.91 12.96
N ILE A 18 9.44 41.12 12.34
CA ILE A 18 9.82 40.43 11.11
C ILE A 18 10.15 38.95 11.39
N VAL A 19 10.77 38.64 12.53
CA VAL A 19 11.07 37.25 12.93
C VAL A 19 9.82 36.47 13.31
N CYS A 20 8.79 37.12 13.86
CA CYS A 20 7.51 36.47 14.19
C CYS A 20 6.54 36.30 13.00
N ALA A 21 6.87 36.85 11.83
CA ALA A 21 6.02 36.81 10.64
C ALA A 21 6.32 35.66 9.68
N GLN A 22 7.29 34.80 10.00
CA GLN A 22 7.57 33.57 9.23
C GLN A 22 6.93 32.39 9.95
N ASP A 23 6.19 31.59 9.18
CA ASP A 23 5.48 30.36 9.53
C ASP A 23 4.00 30.49 9.90
N VAL A 24 3.27 31.40 9.26
CA VAL A 24 1.89 31.04 8.88
C VAL A 24 2.02 29.99 7.78
N VAL A 25 2.21 28.74 8.17
CA VAL A 25 1.93 27.60 7.29
C VAL A 25 0.48 27.75 6.92
N GLN A 26 0.24 28.27 5.72
CA GLN A 26 -1.07 28.28 5.11
C GLN A 26 -1.47 26.80 5.07
N GLU A 27 -2.39 26.38 5.96
CA GLU A 27 -2.93 25.02 5.91
C GLU A 27 -3.37 24.82 4.46
N ALA A 28 -2.67 23.94 3.75
CA ALA A 28 -3.03 23.58 2.40
C ALA A 28 -4.52 23.24 2.44
N ASP A 29 -5.30 23.89 1.57
CA ASP A 29 -6.74 23.75 1.47
C ASP A 29 -7.08 22.25 1.55
N LYS A 30 -7.68 21.83 2.68
CA LYS A 30 -7.85 20.40 2.97
C LYS A 30 -8.74 19.83 1.88
N ASP A 31 -8.20 18.94 1.07
CA ASP A 31 -8.96 18.29 0.03
C ASP A 31 -10.11 17.49 0.67
N VAL A 32 -11.33 18.01 0.51
CA VAL A 32 -12.56 17.42 1.09
C VAL A 32 -13.17 16.34 0.20
N ARG A 33 -12.56 16.03 -0.96
CA ARG A 33 -13.09 14.99 -1.86
C ARG A 33 -13.02 13.63 -1.19
N ARG A 34 -14.01 12.78 -1.48
CA ARG A 34 -14.04 11.40 -0.99
C ARG A 34 -12.88 10.60 -1.60
N PRO A 35 -11.98 9.99 -0.81
CA PRO A 35 -10.95 9.11 -1.34
C PRO A 35 -11.58 7.85 -1.95
N ILE A 36 -11.03 7.39 -3.08
CA ILE A 36 -11.50 6.20 -3.80
C ILE A 36 -10.35 5.21 -3.96
N TRP A 37 -10.59 3.96 -3.56
CA TRP A 37 -9.72 2.84 -3.88
C TRP A 37 -10.17 2.22 -5.20
N ASN A 38 -9.33 2.36 -6.23
CA ASN A 38 -9.49 1.72 -7.51
C ASN A 38 -8.79 0.36 -7.45
N VAL A 39 -9.56 -0.67 -7.09
CA VAL A 39 -9.06 -2.03 -6.85
C VAL A 39 -9.08 -2.83 -8.15
N ALA A 40 -7.90 -3.19 -8.65
CA ALA A 40 -7.78 -4.10 -9.77
C ALA A 40 -8.11 -5.53 -9.33
N HIS A 41 -9.00 -6.19 -10.05
CA HIS A 41 -9.52 -7.52 -9.72
C HIS A 41 -8.65 -8.65 -10.33
N MET A 42 -8.45 -9.74 -9.58
CA MET A 42 -7.79 -11.01 -9.93
C MET A 42 -6.38 -10.83 -10.50
N VAL A 43 -5.56 -10.08 -9.77
CA VAL A 43 -4.18 -9.78 -10.11
C VAL A 43 -3.28 -10.91 -9.59
N ASN A 44 -3.37 -12.07 -10.24
CA ASN A 44 -2.76 -13.30 -9.73
C ASN A 44 -1.35 -13.62 -10.26
N ALA A 45 -0.83 -12.83 -11.18
CA ALA A 45 0.53 -12.97 -11.72
C ALA A 45 1.28 -11.64 -11.67
N LEU A 46 2.61 -11.70 -11.54
CA LEU A 46 3.46 -10.51 -11.34
C LEU A 46 3.25 -9.45 -12.42
N TYR A 47 3.25 -9.85 -13.70
CA TYR A 47 3.06 -8.93 -14.82
C TYR A 47 1.69 -8.22 -14.82
N GLN A 48 0.67 -8.82 -14.19
CA GLN A 48 -0.65 -8.19 -14.07
C GLN A 48 -0.61 -7.02 -13.08
N ALA A 49 0.23 -7.10 -12.04
CA ALA A 49 0.38 -6.02 -11.08
C ALA A 49 0.90 -4.77 -11.78
N ASP A 50 2.02 -4.87 -12.52
CA ASP A 50 2.52 -3.77 -13.34
C ASP A 50 1.45 -3.24 -14.29
N TYR A 51 0.82 -4.13 -15.06
CA TYR A 51 -0.21 -3.75 -16.03
C TYR A 51 -1.35 -2.93 -15.41
N TYR A 52 -1.92 -3.38 -14.30
CA TYR A 52 -3.06 -2.69 -13.69
C TYR A 52 -2.68 -1.41 -12.95
N LEU A 53 -1.48 -1.35 -12.38
CA LEU A 53 -0.95 -0.12 -11.80
C LEU A 53 -0.70 0.93 -12.89
N ASP A 54 -0.18 0.53 -14.05
CA ASP A 54 -0.01 1.42 -15.21
C ASP A 54 -1.34 1.92 -15.77
N MET A 55 -2.42 1.15 -15.60
CA MET A 55 -3.79 1.53 -15.95
C MET A 55 -4.48 2.43 -14.90
N GLY A 56 -3.79 2.77 -13.80
CA GLY A 56 -4.30 3.70 -12.78
C GLY A 56 -4.99 3.04 -11.58
N ALA A 57 -4.78 1.74 -11.35
CA ALA A 57 -5.15 1.13 -10.08
C ALA A 57 -4.27 1.69 -8.95
N ASN A 58 -4.87 1.93 -7.78
CA ASN A 58 -4.14 2.28 -6.55
C ASN A 58 -4.21 1.16 -5.50
N SER A 59 -4.88 0.06 -5.85
CA SER A 59 -5.09 -1.10 -5.00
C SER A 59 -5.15 -2.36 -5.89
N LEU A 60 -4.67 -3.48 -5.38
CA LEU A 60 -4.70 -4.75 -6.10
C LEU A 60 -5.42 -5.81 -5.26
N GLU A 61 -6.33 -6.56 -5.88
CA GLU A 61 -6.91 -7.77 -5.32
C GLU A 61 -6.28 -9.00 -5.96
N PHE A 62 -6.01 -10.03 -5.15
CA PHE A 62 -5.51 -11.32 -5.62
C PHE A 62 -6.03 -12.47 -4.76
N ASP A 63 -6.24 -13.61 -5.41
CA ASP A 63 -6.83 -14.80 -4.81
C ASP A 63 -5.76 -15.66 -4.16
N VAL A 64 -5.86 -15.98 -2.87
CA VAL A 64 -4.92 -16.87 -2.20
C VAL A 64 -5.49 -18.29 -2.15
N ALA A 65 -4.85 -19.20 -2.89
CA ALA A 65 -5.20 -20.61 -2.94
C ALA A 65 -4.41 -21.43 -1.92
N PHE A 66 -5.11 -22.33 -1.22
CA PHE A 66 -4.57 -23.16 -0.16
C PHE A 66 -4.54 -24.63 -0.57
N ASP A 67 -3.58 -25.40 -0.04
CA ASP A 67 -3.70 -26.85 -0.01
C ASP A 67 -4.68 -27.33 1.07
N TRP A 68 -4.95 -28.64 1.10
CA TRP A 68 -5.89 -29.26 2.04
C TRP A 68 -5.47 -29.15 3.52
N GLU A 69 -4.19 -28.89 3.80
CA GLU A 69 -3.69 -28.65 5.14
C GLU A 69 -3.86 -27.20 5.58
N GLY A 70 -4.15 -26.28 4.66
CA GLY A 70 -4.23 -24.85 4.92
C GLY A 70 -2.93 -24.11 4.62
N THR A 71 -2.02 -24.65 3.82
CA THR A 71 -0.82 -23.92 3.38
C THR A 71 -1.16 -23.05 2.17
N ALA A 72 -0.92 -21.74 2.22
CA ALA A 72 -1.04 -20.84 1.08
C ALA A 72 0.03 -21.17 0.02
N LYS A 73 -0.39 -21.61 -1.18
CA LYS A 73 0.51 -22.07 -2.24
C LYS A 73 0.65 -21.08 -3.38
N TYR A 74 -0.48 -20.55 -3.85
CA TYR A 74 -0.53 -19.79 -5.09
C TYR A 74 -1.41 -18.56 -4.94
N THR A 75 -1.13 -17.55 -5.76
CA THR A 75 -2.12 -16.57 -6.15
C THR A 75 -2.90 -17.13 -7.34
N PHE A 76 -4.12 -17.62 -7.16
CA PHE A 76 -4.86 -18.34 -8.20
C PHE A 76 -6.36 -18.38 -7.95
N HIS A 77 -7.13 -18.02 -8.99
CA HIS A 77 -8.58 -18.04 -8.97
C HIS A 77 -9.16 -19.42 -9.35
N GLY A 78 -8.83 -19.90 -10.56
CA GLY A 78 -9.47 -21.08 -11.15
C GLY A 78 -10.75 -20.76 -11.92
N ILE A 79 -11.33 -21.78 -12.57
CA ILE A 79 -12.56 -21.65 -13.38
C ILE A 79 -13.77 -22.03 -12.49
N PRO A 80 -14.91 -21.31 -12.56
CA PRO A 80 -15.19 -20.14 -13.41
C PRO A 80 -14.63 -18.83 -12.85
N CYS A 81 -14.46 -17.80 -13.69
CA CYS A 81 -14.17 -16.42 -13.28
C CYS A 81 -14.90 -15.43 -14.19
N ASP A 82 -14.74 -14.12 -13.94
CA ASP A 82 -15.30 -13.03 -14.74
C ASP A 82 -15.15 -13.27 -16.25
N CYS A 83 -16.21 -12.92 -16.98
CA CYS A 83 -16.29 -13.09 -18.42
C CYS A 83 -15.07 -12.49 -19.14
N PHE A 84 -14.55 -13.22 -20.12
CA PHE A 84 -13.43 -12.81 -20.99
C PHE A 84 -12.07 -12.59 -20.30
N ARG A 85 -11.92 -13.02 -19.04
CA ARG A 85 -10.60 -13.08 -18.40
C ARG A 85 -9.99 -14.47 -18.46
N SER A 86 -8.66 -14.50 -18.49
CA SER A 86 -7.89 -15.73 -18.28
C SER A 86 -7.83 -16.06 -16.79
N CYS A 87 -8.70 -16.97 -16.34
CA CYS A 87 -8.81 -17.38 -14.93
C CYS A 87 -7.62 -18.20 -14.39
N VAL A 88 -6.72 -18.62 -15.28
CA VAL A 88 -5.66 -19.59 -14.99
C VAL A 88 -4.28 -18.95 -14.80
N ARG A 89 -4.20 -17.62 -14.71
CA ARG A 89 -2.95 -16.93 -14.37
C ARG A 89 -2.69 -17.13 -12.88
N TYR A 90 -1.43 -17.43 -12.55
CA TYR A 90 -1.00 -17.65 -11.18
C TYR A 90 0.46 -17.32 -10.96
N GLU A 91 0.82 -17.20 -9.69
CA GLU A 91 2.18 -17.19 -9.19
C GLU A 91 2.24 -18.01 -7.88
N ARG A 92 3.42 -18.46 -7.46
CA ARG A 92 3.58 -18.98 -6.10
C ARG A 92 3.38 -17.84 -5.10
N PHE A 93 2.69 -18.12 -3.99
CA PHE A 93 2.28 -17.10 -3.04
C PHE A 93 3.47 -16.29 -2.48
N VAL A 94 4.59 -16.96 -2.15
CA VAL A 94 5.78 -16.29 -1.59
C VAL A 94 6.45 -15.35 -2.61
N PRO A 95 6.81 -15.77 -3.83
CA PRO A 95 7.29 -14.85 -4.87
C PRO A 95 6.35 -13.69 -5.15
N PHE A 96 5.03 -13.93 -5.12
CA PHE A 96 4.05 -12.87 -5.34
C PHE A 96 4.09 -11.79 -4.25
N ILE A 97 4.05 -12.17 -2.97
CA ILE A 97 4.09 -11.19 -1.87
C ILE A 97 5.44 -10.51 -1.72
N ASP A 98 6.57 -11.18 -2.03
CA ASP A 98 7.87 -10.50 -2.07
C ASP A 98 7.90 -9.44 -3.19
N TYR A 99 7.31 -9.73 -4.34
CA TYR A 99 7.19 -8.74 -5.39
C TYR A 99 6.28 -7.57 -4.98
N MET A 100 5.17 -7.84 -4.28
CA MET A 100 4.34 -6.75 -3.72
C MET A 100 5.15 -5.86 -2.77
N ARG A 101 5.99 -6.45 -1.90
CA ARG A 101 6.90 -5.68 -1.04
C ARG A 101 7.78 -4.74 -1.85
N GLN A 102 8.42 -5.26 -2.91
CA GLN A 102 9.25 -4.47 -3.82
C GLN A 102 8.49 -3.29 -4.47
N LEU A 103 7.19 -3.46 -4.75
CA LEU A 103 6.34 -2.40 -5.28
C LEU A 103 5.92 -1.38 -4.20
N THR A 104 5.89 -1.77 -2.92
CA THR A 104 5.40 -0.95 -1.81
C THR A 104 6.48 -0.41 -0.87
N THR A 105 7.77 -0.68 -1.12
CA THR A 105 8.89 -0.18 -0.30
C THR A 105 9.51 1.09 -0.90
N PRO A 106 9.38 2.26 -0.26
CA PRO A 106 10.05 3.48 -0.70
C PRO A 106 11.56 3.29 -0.87
N GLY A 107 12.12 3.77 -1.98
CA GLY A 107 13.53 3.62 -2.32
C GLY A 107 13.87 2.36 -3.12
N HIS A 108 12.95 1.39 -3.22
CA HIS A 108 13.13 0.26 -4.13
C HIS A 108 12.96 0.71 -5.59
N PRO A 109 13.74 0.20 -6.58
CA PRO A 109 13.63 0.62 -7.98
C PRO A 109 12.25 0.41 -8.61
N ASN A 110 11.49 -0.56 -8.09
CA ASN A 110 10.14 -0.88 -8.57
C ASN A 110 9.03 -0.19 -7.76
N PHE A 111 9.37 0.68 -6.81
CA PHE A 111 8.40 1.30 -5.94
C PHE A 111 7.32 2.06 -6.72
N ARG A 112 6.05 1.79 -6.39
CA ARG A 112 4.86 2.42 -6.96
C ARG A 112 4.15 3.19 -5.85
N GLU A 113 4.39 4.50 -5.79
CA GLU A 113 3.84 5.38 -4.74
C GLU A 113 2.31 5.34 -4.64
N ASN A 114 1.62 5.03 -5.75
CA ASN A 114 0.17 4.99 -5.82
C ASN A 114 -0.42 3.67 -5.33
N LEU A 115 0.37 2.60 -5.16
CA LEU A 115 -0.11 1.35 -4.61
C LEU A 115 -0.17 1.44 -3.08
N VAL A 116 -1.38 1.56 -2.54
CA VAL A 116 -1.59 1.81 -1.11
C VAL A 116 -2.37 0.72 -0.38
N LEU A 117 -2.99 -0.21 -1.12
CA LEU A 117 -3.80 -1.28 -0.54
C LEU A 117 -3.67 -2.60 -1.32
N LEU A 118 -3.49 -3.69 -0.58
CA LEU A 118 -3.54 -5.05 -1.09
C LEU A 118 -4.77 -5.75 -0.48
N PHE A 119 -5.60 -6.33 -1.32
CA PHE A 119 -6.78 -7.08 -0.95
C PHE A 119 -6.54 -8.57 -1.21
N MET A 120 -6.48 -9.38 -0.15
CA MET A 120 -6.30 -10.83 -0.28
C MET A 120 -7.66 -11.54 -0.23
N ASP A 121 -8.11 -12.10 -1.35
CA ASP A 121 -9.27 -13.00 -1.36
C ASP A 121 -8.83 -14.41 -0.94
N LEU A 122 -9.03 -14.73 0.34
CA LEU A 122 -8.63 -16.02 0.90
C LEU A 122 -9.62 -17.11 0.51
N LYS A 123 -9.24 -18.00 -0.42
CA LYS A 123 -10.07 -19.12 -0.89
C LYS A 123 -10.08 -20.28 0.10
N ILE A 124 -10.71 -20.06 1.25
CA ILE A 124 -10.81 -21.02 2.36
C ILE A 124 -12.04 -21.94 2.27
N HIS A 125 -12.85 -21.79 1.22
CA HIS A 125 -13.96 -22.70 0.96
C HIS A 125 -13.43 -24.12 0.72
N GLY A 126 -14.06 -25.13 1.34
CA GLY A 126 -13.60 -26.52 1.27
C GLY A 126 -12.54 -26.91 2.30
N LEU A 127 -11.93 -25.96 3.03
CA LEU A 127 -11.02 -26.27 4.13
C LEU A 127 -11.78 -26.69 5.39
N THR A 128 -11.22 -27.68 6.10
CA THR A 128 -11.68 -28.06 7.45
C THR A 128 -11.45 -26.90 8.45
N PRO A 129 -12.18 -26.84 9.58
CA PRO A 129 -11.95 -25.83 10.60
C PRO A 129 -10.48 -25.76 11.08
N ALA A 130 -9.83 -26.90 11.27
CA ALA A 130 -8.42 -26.96 11.66
C ALA A 130 -7.49 -26.42 10.55
N ALA A 131 -7.78 -26.71 9.28
CA ALA A 131 -7.03 -26.18 8.15
C ALA A 131 -7.23 -24.66 7.99
N LYS A 132 -8.42 -24.10 8.29
CA LYS A 132 -8.65 -22.65 8.30
C LYS A 132 -7.80 -21.92 9.34
N LEU A 133 -7.65 -22.52 10.53
CA LEU A 133 -6.74 -21.98 11.55
C LEU A 133 -5.30 -21.98 11.05
N ARG A 134 -4.84 -23.10 10.48
CA ARG A 134 -3.48 -23.20 9.92
C ARG A 134 -3.26 -22.22 8.76
N ALA A 135 -4.27 -21.99 7.93
CA ALA A 135 -4.24 -20.99 6.85
C ALA A 135 -3.96 -19.58 7.35
N GLY A 136 -4.63 -19.15 8.43
CA GLY A 136 -4.35 -17.86 9.04
C GLY A 136 -2.91 -17.76 9.55
N VAL A 137 -2.44 -18.78 10.27
CA VAL A 137 -1.06 -18.83 10.80
C VAL A 137 -0.02 -18.82 9.68
N ASP A 138 -0.23 -19.60 8.63
CA ASP A 138 0.68 -19.72 7.50
C ASP A 138 0.77 -18.42 6.68
N VAL A 139 -0.37 -17.79 6.37
CA VAL A 139 -0.40 -16.47 5.70
C VAL A 139 0.31 -15.42 6.55
N ALA A 140 -0.03 -15.32 7.85
CA ALA A 140 0.60 -14.34 8.74
C ALA A 140 2.12 -14.55 8.82
N THR A 141 2.56 -15.80 8.93
CA THR A 141 3.99 -16.15 8.98
C THR A 141 4.71 -15.77 7.68
N LYS A 142 4.09 -15.99 6.53
CA LYS A 142 4.67 -15.63 5.23
C LYS A 142 4.70 -14.12 5.01
N LEU A 143 3.64 -13.39 5.36
CA LEU A 143 3.65 -11.94 5.31
C LEU A 143 4.74 -11.36 6.22
N LEU A 144 4.86 -11.87 7.45
CA LEU A 144 5.89 -11.44 8.38
C LEU A 144 7.30 -11.68 7.83
N ASN A 145 7.56 -12.83 7.20
CA ASN A 145 8.89 -13.18 6.72
C ASN A 145 9.26 -12.56 5.37
N TYR A 146 8.29 -12.42 4.45
CA TYR A 146 8.58 -12.11 3.03
C TYR A 146 7.99 -10.77 2.56
N TYR A 147 6.95 -10.26 3.22
CA TYR A 147 6.40 -8.94 2.89
C TYR A 147 6.90 -7.86 3.85
N TRP A 148 6.79 -8.08 5.15
CA TRP A 148 7.22 -7.14 6.19
C TRP A 148 8.65 -7.34 6.68
N GLU A 149 9.34 -8.40 6.24
CA GLU A 149 10.74 -8.70 6.62
C GLU A 149 11.02 -8.62 8.14
N ARG A 150 10.02 -8.95 8.97
CA ARG A 150 10.03 -8.90 10.44
C ARG A 150 10.16 -7.51 11.08
N GLY A 151 9.90 -6.42 10.35
CA GLY A 151 9.88 -5.07 10.89
C GLY A 151 10.22 -4.02 9.85
#